data_AF-A0A2V8Q145-F1
#
_entry.id   AF-A0A2V8Q145-F1
#
_cell.length_a   1.000
_cell.length_b   1.000
_cell.length_c   1.000
_cell.angle_alpha   90.00
_cell.angle_beta   90.00
_cell.angle_gamma   90.00
#
_symmetry.space_group_name_H-M   'P 1'
#
loop_
_entity.id
_entity.type
_entity.pdbx_description
1 polymer ?
#
loop_
_entity_poly.entity_id
_entity_poly.type
_entity_poly.pdbx_seq_one_letter_code
_entity_poly.pdbx_strand_id
1 'polypeptide(L)'
;MYLFAQNKNGPDQWGQVQRLHGADGLAGDYFGRAVAISGDDIIIGAAITANITELPPSNLASSTPSVPGNTQGFAYVFHGVASASTPVNGTVSGHIAAVNGNPVAGVQVRLSGTQNRLSVTDAQGNYRFDNVVTNGAYTVTPSLLTFTFSPPERSFNQLAEQTVADFTALPSGNTLNPIDATAFFVRQHYIDFLNREPDEPGLNFWITNIDRCGADQSCRDVQVINTSAAFFLSIEFQQTGYLVYRTYQAAYGDMPNAPVPLTLSEFLPDTRQIGANLVVNQAGWEQQLESNKQSYMAAFVQSGRFITAYPVTMSPAEFVDKLFMTAGVVPSSSERTQVITEFGAATSSADTAARGRALRRVAENSRLAQQEFDSAFVLMQYFGYLRRDPNSGPDTDFSGYNFWLTKLRAFNGNFQNAEMVKAFLVSGEYRHRFGP
;
A
#
# COMPACT_ATOMS: atom_id res chain seq x y z
N MET A 1 -9.88 31.79 -36.41
CA MET A 1 -11.06 30.90 -36.30
C MET A 1 -10.91 30.01 -35.07
N TYR A 2 -12.00 29.57 -34.44
CA TYR A 2 -11.94 28.68 -33.28
C TYR A 2 -12.70 27.39 -33.60
N LEU A 3 -12.09 26.25 -33.29
CA LEU A 3 -12.71 24.93 -33.41
C LEU A 3 -13.34 24.57 -32.06
N PHE A 4 -14.60 24.13 -32.08
CA PHE A 4 -15.32 23.62 -30.91
C PHE A 4 -15.74 22.18 -31.15
N ALA A 5 -15.71 21.35 -30.10
CA ALA A 5 -16.20 19.98 -30.14
C ALA A 5 -17.23 19.76 -29.03
N GLN A 6 -18.28 19.01 -29.38
CA GLN A 6 -19.29 18.58 -28.44
C GLN A 6 -18.67 17.59 -27.44
N ASN A 7 -19.13 17.64 -26.19
CA ASN A 7 -18.69 16.84 -25.05
C ASN A 7 -17.30 17.12 -24.49
N LYS A 8 -16.54 18.11 -25.01
CA LYS A 8 -15.18 18.39 -24.52
C LYS A 8 -15.14 18.90 -23.07
N ASN A 9 -16.21 19.53 -22.58
CA ASN A 9 -16.32 20.04 -21.22
C ASN A 9 -17.39 19.30 -20.39
N GLY A 10 -17.77 18.08 -20.78
CA GLY A 10 -18.82 17.27 -20.14
C GLY A 10 -19.99 16.98 -21.08
N PRO A 11 -20.90 16.06 -20.70
CA PRO A 11 -22.02 15.64 -21.55
C PRO A 11 -22.85 16.83 -22.04
N ASP A 12 -23.12 16.86 -23.34
CA ASP A 12 -23.88 17.89 -24.06
C ASP A 12 -23.28 19.32 -24.02
N GLN A 13 -22.02 19.48 -23.62
CA GLN A 13 -21.34 20.78 -23.61
C GLN A 13 -20.37 20.95 -24.78
N TRP A 14 -20.41 22.11 -25.44
CA TRP A 14 -19.41 22.49 -26.44
C TRP A 14 -18.18 23.11 -25.76
N GLY A 15 -17.01 22.55 -26.03
CA GLY A 15 -15.73 23.09 -25.55
C GLY A 15 -14.84 23.53 -26.70
N GLN A 16 -14.11 24.64 -26.52
CA GLN A 16 -13.13 25.10 -27.50
C GLN A 16 -11.98 24.09 -27.56
N VAL A 17 -11.71 23.54 -28.74
CA VAL A 17 -10.66 22.56 -28.99
C VAL A 17 -9.34 23.26 -29.27
N GLN A 18 -9.35 24.21 -30.21
CA GLN A 18 -8.14 24.82 -30.75
C GLN A 18 -8.49 26.16 -31.40
N ARG A 19 -7.53 27.08 -31.45
CA ARG A 19 -7.59 28.26 -32.34
C ARG A 19 -6.83 27.97 -33.62
N LEU A 20 -7.49 28.12 -34.77
CA LEU A 20 -6.92 27.97 -36.11
C LEU A 20 -6.62 29.35 -36.71
N HIS A 21 -5.46 29.48 -37.35
CA HIS A 21 -5.00 30.67 -38.06
C HIS A 21 -4.23 30.28 -39.33
N GLY A 22 -4.15 31.19 -40.30
CA GLY A 22 -3.29 31.02 -41.47
C GLY A 22 -1.82 30.87 -41.04
N ALA A 23 -1.04 30.10 -41.80
CA ALA A 23 0.37 29.84 -41.51
C ALA A 23 1.25 31.11 -41.66
N ASP A 24 0.83 32.04 -42.50
CA ASP A 24 1.44 33.35 -42.77
C ASP A 24 1.03 34.43 -41.76
N GLY A 25 -0.12 34.28 -41.10
CA GLY A 25 -0.54 35.13 -39.97
C GLY A 25 -0.79 36.61 -40.33
N LEU A 26 -0.95 36.92 -41.62
CA LEU A 26 -1.06 38.30 -42.13
C LEU A 26 -2.47 38.86 -41.92
N ALA A 27 -2.55 40.09 -41.40
CA ALA A 27 -3.83 40.78 -41.22
C ALA A 27 -4.41 41.20 -42.59
N GLY A 28 -5.70 40.90 -42.81
CA GLY A 28 -6.44 41.33 -44.02
C GLY A 28 -6.53 40.28 -45.13
N ASP A 29 -6.09 39.04 -44.88
CA ASP A 29 -6.16 37.91 -45.82
C ASP A 29 -7.57 37.27 -45.95
N TYR A 30 -8.49 37.63 -45.06
CA TYR A 30 -9.82 37.04 -44.92
C TYR A 30 -9.76 35.54 -44.60
N PHE A 31 -8.78 35.07 -43.82
CA PHE A 31 -8.74 33.70 -43.32
C PHE A 31 -10.03 33.34 -42.57
N GLY A 32 -10.68 32.24 -42.97
CA GLY A 32 -11.96 31.82 -42.41
C GLY A 32 -13.18 32.28 -43.19
N ARG A 33 -13.00 32.89 -44.37
CA ARG A 33 -14.12 33.35 -45.23
C ARG A 33 -15.00 32.21 -45.75
N ALA A 34 -14.42 31.04 -45.98
CA ALA A 34 -15.14 29.82 -46.31
C ALA A 34 -14.53 28.66 -45.53
N VAL A 35 -15.38 27.74 -45.06
CA VAL A 35 -14.97 26.59 -44.27
C VAL A 35 -15.75 25.37 -44.77
N ALA A 36 -15.03 24.28 -45.02
CA ALA A 36 -15.60 22.96 -45.20
C ALA A 36 -14.96 21.99 -44.21
N ILE A 37 -15.77 21.10 -43.64
CA ILE A 37 -15.31 20.03 -42.75
C ILE A 37 -15.84 18.71 -43.29
N SER A 38 -14.98 17.71 -43.41
CA SER A 38 -15.36 16.37 -43.83
C SER A 38 -14.44 15.35 -43.16
N GLY A 39 -15.02 14.47 -42.34
CA GLY A 39 -14.24 13.54 -41.53
C GLY A 39 -13.26 14.31 -40.62
N ASP A 40 -11.99 13.92 -40.69
CA ASP A 40 -10.90 14.53 -39.91
C ASP A 40 -10.32 15.80 -40.56
N ASP A 41 -10.76 16.16 -41.76
CA ASP A 41 -10.17 17.27 -42.52
C ASP A 41 -11.02 18.55 -42.42
N ILE A 42 -10.34 19.65 -42.13
CA ILE A 42 -10.92 21.01 -42.19
C ILE A 42 -10.19 21.78 -43.28
N ILE A 43 -10.94 22.28 -44.27
CA ILE A 43 -10.44 23.18 -45.30
C ILE A 43 -10.93 24.59 -45.03
N ILE A 44 -10.01 25.54 -44.93
CA ILE A 44 -10.30 26.95 -44.66
C ILE A 44 -9.80 27.81 -45.82
N GLY A 45 -10.69 28.61 -46.41
CA GLY A 45 -10.35 29.58 -47.45
C GLY A 45 -9.88 30.92 -46.89
N ALA A 46 -8.88 31.51 -47.54
CA ALA A 46 -8.47 32.90 -47.42
C ALA A 46 -8.48 33.55 -48.82
N ALA A 47 -9.09 34.72 -48.95
CA ALA A 47 -9.50 35.26 -50.25
C ALA A 47 -8.57 36.36 -50.81
N ILE A 48 -7.62 36.87 -50.03
CA ILE A 48 -6.73 37.95 -50.45
C ILE A 48 -5.31 37.69 -49.94
N THR A 49 -4.29 37.91 -50.77
CA THR A 49 -2.90 38.01 -50.33
C THR A 49 -2.55 39.46 -49.97
N ALA A 50 -2.02 39.69 -48.78
CA ALA A 50 -1.05 40.77 -48.62
C ALA A 50 0.27 40.27 -49.23
N ASN A 51 0.89 41.07 -50.12
CA ASN A 51 2.08 40.71 -50.92
C ASN A 51 3.03 39.69 -50.26
N ILE A 52 3.14 38.50 -50.85
CA ILE A 52 4.03 37.43 -50.39
C ILE A 52 5.49 37.75 -50.77
N THR A 53 6.27 38.32 -49.85
CA THR A 53 7.74 38.37 -50.00
C THR A 53 8.51 37.48 -49.03
N GLU A 54 7.86 36.80 -48.07
CA GLU A 54 8.53 35.84 -47.20
C GLU A 54 7.62 34.64 -46.89
N LEU A 55 8.00 33.45 -47.36
CA LEU A 55 7.50 32.17 -46.83
C LEU A 55 8.59 31.56 -45.94
N PRO A 56 8.30 31.13 -44.69
CA PRO A 56 9.23 30.32 -43.92
C PRO A 56 9.31 28.89 -44.51
N PRO A 57 10.41 28.16 -44.28
CA PRO A 57 10.71 26.93 -45.02
C PRO A 57 9.96 25.73 -44.42
N SER A 58 8.96 25.20 -45.14
CA SER A 58 8.55 23.80 -44.99
C SER A 58 7.75 23.27 -46.20
N ASN A 59 8.43 22.43 -46.97
CA ASN A 59 7.94 21.16 -47.56
C ASN A 59 6.55 21.07 -48.23
N LEU A 60 6.14 22.06 -49.02
CA LEU A 60 5.11 21.88 -50.05
C LEU A 60 5.60 22.42 -51.40
N ALA A 61 5.67 21.54 -52.40
CA ALA A 61 5.85 21.92 -53.79
C ALA A 61 4.57 22.63 -54.26
N SER A 62 4.61 23.96 -54.37
CA SER A 62 3.57 24.75 -55.04
C SER A 62 3.91 24.89 -56.51
N SER A 63 3.24 24.14 -57.37
CA SER A 63 3.15 24.46 -58.80
C SER A 63 1.91 25.31 -59.06
N THR A 64 2.06 26.64 -59.08
CA THR A 64 1.08 27.51 -59.75
C THR A 64 1.79 28.55 -60.63
N PRO A 65 1.28 28.81 -61.86
CA PRO A 65 1.84 29.81 -62.74
C PRO A 65 1.41 31.22 -62.29
N SER A 66 2.36 32.14 -62.22
CA SER A 66 2.11 33.55 -61.92
C SER A 66 1.44 34.25 -63.11
N VAL A 67 0.18 34.66 -62.94
CA VAL A 67 -0.47 35.65 -63.80
C VAL A 67 -0.59 36.96 -63.01
N PRO A 68 0.00 38.09 -63.47
CA PRO A 68 -0.11 39.37 -62.77
C PRO A 68 -1.54 39.91 -62.84
N GLY A 69 -2.11 40.30 -61.68
CA GLY A 69 -3.33 41.11 -61.62
C GLY A 69 -4.61 40.46 -61.11
N ASN A 70 -4.57 39.24 -60.57
CA ASN A 70 -5.73 38.62 -59.93
C ASN A 70 -5.44 38.28 -58.46
N THR A 71 -6.37 38.61 -57.56
CA THR A 71 -6.32 38.26 -56.14
C THR A 71 -6.27 36.73 -56.00
N GLN A 72 -5.09 36.17 -55.70
CA GLN A 72 -4.97 34.73 -55.45
C GLN A 72 -5.48 34.42 -54.05
N GLY A 73 -6.36 33.43 -53.93
CA GLY A 73 -6.82 32.90 -52.64
C GLY A 73 -6.09 31.60 -52.30
N PHE A 74 -5.99 31.29 -51.01
CA PHE A 74 -5.43 30.04 -50.50
C PHE A 74 -6.49 29.19 -49.83
N ALA A 75 -6.29 27.87 -49.86
CA ALA A 75 -7.01 26.89 -49.06
C ALA A 75 -6.04 26.22 -48.10
N TYR A 76 -6.25 26.39 -46.80
CA TYR A 76 -5.49 25.74 -45.74
C TYR A 76 -6.19 24.44 -45.36
N VAL A 77 -5.48 23.32 -45.45
CA VAL A 77 -5.99 22.01 -45.07
C VAL A 77 -5.39 21.64 -43.72
N PHE A 78 -6.26 21.44 -42.72
CA PHE A 78 -5.90 20.95 -41.40
C PHE A 78 -6.38 19.51 -41.27
N HIS A 79 -5.43 18.60 -41.04
CA HIS A 79 -5.72 17.20 -40.74
C HIS A 79 -5.85 17.03 -39.24
N GLY A 80 -7.02 16.56 -38.79
CA GLY A 80 -7.25 16.12 -37.43
C GLY A 80 -6.45 14.85 -37.17
N VAL A 81 -5.35 14.96 -36.42
CA VAL A 81 -4.80 13.77 -35.77
C VAL A 81 -5.76 13.41 -34.65
N ALA A 82 -6.45 12.27 -34.77
CA ALA A 82 -7.19 11.71 -33.65
C ALA A 82 -6.22 11.67 -32.47
N SER A 83 -6.46 12.51 -31.46
CA SER A 83 -5.82 12.32 -30.18
C SER A 83 -6.28 10.93 -29.76
N ALA A 84 -5.37 9.95 -29.76
CA ALA A 84 -5.67 8.64 -29.22
C ALA A 84 -6.32 8.92 -27.87
N SER A 85 -7.61 8.57 -27.72
CA SER A 85 -8.25 8.62 -26.43
C SER A 85 -7.31 7.87 -25.51
N THR A 86 -6.72 8.54 -24.52
CA THR A 86 -6.04 7.83 -23.44
C THR A 86 -7.03 6.75 -23.00
N PRO A 87 -6.67 5.45 -23.05
CA PRO A 87 -7.58 4.41 -22.60
C PRO A 87 -8.10 4.85 -21.24
N VAL A 88 -9.39 5.12 -21.14
CA VAL A 88 -9.99 5.45 -19.84
C VAL A 88 -9.98 4.12 -19.12
N ASN A 89 -8.96 3.86 -18.30
CA ASN A 89 -8.97 2.62 -17.55
C ASN A 89 -10.19 2.63 -16.62
N GLY A 90 -10.92 1.52 -16.57
CA GLY A 90 -12.03 1.33 -15.64
C GLY A 90 -11.62 0.57 -14.39
N THR A 91 -12.60 0.27 -13.56
CA THR A 91 -12.48 -0.60 -12.39
C THR A 91 -13.34 -1.85 -12.61
N VAL A 92 -12.80 -3.00 -12.23
CA VAL A 92 -13.58 -4.24 -12.06
C VAL A 92 -13.64 -4.55 -10.58
N SER A 93 -14.84 -4.71 -10.03
CA SER A 93 -15.02 -5.05 -8.62
C SER A 93 -16.10 -6.11 -8.45
N GLY A 94 -16.26 -6.60 -7.23
CA GLY A 94 -17.38 -7.45 -6.89
C GLY A 94 -17.37 -7.83 -5.43
N HIS A 95 -18.44 -8.51 -5.04
CA HIS A 95 -18.65 -9.04 -3.71
C HIS A 95 -18.88 -10.55 -3.76
N ILE A 96 -18.25 -11.27 -2.83
CA ILE A 96 -18.37 -12.71 -2.68
C ILE A 96 -18.93 -13.01 -1.29
N ALA A 97 -20.13 -13.58 -1.26
CA ALA A 97 -20.77 -14.06 -0.05
C ALA A 97 -21.18 -15.52 -0.17
N ALA A 98 -21.19 -16.21 0.96
CA ALA A 98 -21.75 -17.54 1.07
C ALA A 98 -23.27 -17.51 0.85
N VAL A 99 -23.87 -18.67 0.58
CA VAL A 99 -25.33 -18.80 0.36
C VAL A 99 -26.20 -18.26 1.51
N ASN A 100 -25.65 -18.16 2.72
CA ASN A 100 -26.34 -17.58 3.88
C ASN A 100 -26.19 -16.05 3.98
N GLY A 101 -25.55 -15.41 3.00
CA GLY A 101 -25.30 -13.97 2.95
C GLY A 101 -24.04 -13.51 3.68
N ASN A 102 -23.31 -14.39 4.37
CA ASN A 102 -22.09 -14.00 5.06
C ASN A 102 -20.96 -13.71 4.05
N PRO A 103 -20.20 -12.62 4.20
CA PRO A 103 -19.07 -12.34 3.33
C PRO A 103 -18.00 -13.43 3.47
N VAL A 104 -17.33 -13.77 2.36
CA VAL A 104 -16.23 -14.74 2.35
C VAL A 104 -14.93 -14.02 2.06
N ALA A 105 -14.12 -13.87 3.09
CA ALA A 105 -12.80 -13.26 3.03
C ALA A 105 -11.73 -14.23 2.51
N GLY A 106 -10.66 -13.72 1.91
CA GLY A 106 -9.51 -14.53 1.49
C GLY A 106 -9.75 -15.36 0.22
N VAL A 107 -10.82 -15.11 -0.53
CA VAL A 107 -11.06 -15.73 -1.83
C VAL A 107 -10.09 -15.13 -2.84
N GLN A 108 -9.26 -15.97 -3.44
CA GLN A 108 -8.40 -15.55 -4.55
C GLN A 108 -9.28 -15.26 -5.77
N VAL A 109 -9.19 -14.06 -6.34
CA VAL A 109 -9.94 -13.65 -7.52
C VAL A 109 -8.97 -13.36 -8.64
N ARG A 110 -9.04 -14.13 -9.72
CA ARG A 110 -8.18 -13.93 -10.90
C ARG A 110 -8.96 -13.24 -12.01
N LEU A 111 -8.39 -12.16 -12.53
CA LEU A 111 -8.84 -11.49 -13.75
C LEU A 111 -7.87 -11.88 -14.88
N SER A 112 -8.37 -12.51 -15.92
CA SER A 112 -7.60 -12.97 -17.08
C SER A 112 -8.18 -12.41 -18.38
N GLY A 113 -7.43 -12.52 -19.49
CA GLY A 113 -7.81 -11.98 -20.80
C GLY A 113 -6.83 -10.93 -21.27
N THR A 114 -7.30 -9.71 -21.55
CA THR A 114 -6.44 -8.58 -21.98
C THR A 114 -5.36 -8.22 -20.95
N GLN A 115 -5.66 -8.35 -19.66
CA GLN A 115 -4.69 -8.30 -18.57
C GLN A 115 -4.82 -9.56 -17.72
N ASN A 116 -3.73 -9.95 -17.06
CA ASN A 116 -3.70 -11.05 -16.10
C ASN A 116 -3.31 -10.51 -14.74
N ARG A 117 -4.27 -10.48 -13.81
CA ARG A 117 -4.16 -9.84 -12.51
C ARG A 117 -4.79 -10.72 -11.44
N LEU A 118 -4.35 -10.50 -10.20
CA LEU A 118 -4.81 -11.26 -9.05
C LEU A 118 -5.17 -10.32 -7.91
N SER A 119 -6.33 -10.55 -7.31
CA SER A 119 -6.80 -9.86 -6.13
C SER A 119 -7.29 -10.89 -5.12
N VAL A 120 -7.64 -10.44 -3.92
CA VAL A 120 -8.19 -11.29 -2.86
C VAL A 120 -9.33 -10.55 -2.18
N THR A 121 -10.38 -11.26 -1.76
CA THR A 121 -11.48 -10.63 -1.05
C THR A 121 -11.07 -10.18 0.36
N ASP A 122 -11.54 -8.99 0.73
CA ASP A 122 -11.35 -8.42 2.07
C ASP A 122 -12.24 -9.10 3.13
N ALA A 123 -12.17 -8.63 4.38
CA ALA A 123 -13.01 -9.11 5.47
C ALA A 123 -14.53 -8.97 5.23
N GLN A 124 -14.94 -8.07 4.32
CA GLN A 124 -16.30 -7.82 3.90
C GLN A 124 -16.65 -8.54 2.59
N GLY A 125 -15.80 -9.43 2.08
CA GLY A 125 -16.04 -10.20 0.87
C GLY A 125 -15.86 -9.40 -0.43
N ASN A 126 -15.38 -8.16 -0.37
CA ASN A 126 -15.20 -7.32 -1.55
C ASN A 126 -13.82 -7.54 -2.17
N TYR A 127 -13.75 -7.48 -3.49
CA TYR A 127 -12.50 -7.42 -4.24
C TYR A 127 -12.58 -6.32 -5.29
N ARG A 128 -11.42 -5.82 -5.73
CA ARG A 128 -11.32 -4.85 -6.82
C ARG A 128 -10.02 -4.99 -7.62
N PHE A 129 -10.10 -4.53 -8.86
CA PHE A 129 -9.01 -4.29 -9.79
C PHE A 129 -9.15 -2.87 -10.31
N ASP A 130 -8.27 -1.98 -9.88
CA ASP A 130 -8.23 -0.60 -10.36
C ASP A 130 -7.43 -0.50 -11.66
N ASN A 131 -7.71 0.46 -12.53
CA ASN A 131 -6.98 0.67 -13.79
C ASN A 131 -7.02 -0.54 -14.77
N VAL A 132 -8.18 -1.15 -14.95
CA VAL A 132 -8.43 -2.20 -15.95
C VAL A 132 -8.64 -1.55 -17.33
N VAL A 133 -7.91 -2.01 -18.33
CA VAL A 133 -7.95 -1.43 -19.69
C VAL A 133 -9.34 -1.59 -20.31
N THR A 134 -9.97 -0.49 -20.72
CA THR A 134 -11.26 -0.54 -21.45
C THR A 134 -11.11 -1.11 -22.85
N ASN A 135 -12.21 -1.62 -23.39
CA ASN A 135 -12.30 -2.37 -24.65
C ASN A 135 -11.52 -3.70 -24.66
N GLY A 136 -11.01 -4.13 -23.50
CA GLY A 136 -10.47 -5.46 -23.29
C GLY A 136 -11.55 -6.49 -23.02
N ALA A 137 -11.25 -7.76 -23.33
CA ALA A 137 -12.07 -8.91 -22.96
C ALA A 137 -11.49 -9.56 -21.72
N TYR A 138 -12.33 -9.83 -20.73
CA TYR A 138 -11.92 -10.31 -19.42
C TYR A 138 -12.77 -11.47 -18.92
N THR A 139 -12.14 -12.36 -18.17
CA THR A 139 -12.79 -13.41 -17.38
C THR A 139 -12.35 -13.27 -15.93
N VAL A 140 -13.32 -13.23 -15.01
CA VAL A 140 -13.08 -13.21 -13.56
C VAL A 140 -13.43 -14.57 -12.98
N THR A 141 -12.48 -15.18 -12.28
CA THR A 141 -12.61 -16.53 -11.70
C THR A 141 -12.20 -16.52 -10.22
N PRO A 142 -13.14 -16.74 -9.28
CA PRO A 142 -12.83 -16.92 -7.86
C PRO A 142 -12.35 -18.35 -7.55
N SER A 143 -11.51 -18.48 -6.52
CA SER A 143 -11.02 -19.78 -6.03
C SER A 143 -10.66 -19.74 -4.54
N LEU A 144 -11.11 -20.74 -3.78
CA LEU A 144 -10.74 -21.00 -2.38
C LEU A 144 -11.01 -22.47 -2.06
N LEU A 145 -10.07 -23.17 -1.40
CA LEU A 145 -10.10 -24.65 -1.22
C LEU A 145 -11.41 -25.21 -0.64
N THR A 146 -12.03 -24.46 0.27
CA THR A 146 -13.23 -24.87 1.02
C THR A 146 -14.55 -24.47 0.36
N PHE A 147 -14.51 -23.82 -0.81
CA PHE A 147 -15.69 -23.33 -1.52
C PHE A 147 -15.69 -23.67 -3.02
N THR A 148 -16.88 -23.89 -3.56
CA THR A 148 -17.19 -23.75 -4.99
C THR A 148 -17.96 -22.45 -5.21
N PHE A 149 -17.96 -21.92 -6.43
CA PHE A 149 -18.53 -20.60 -6.72
C PHE A 149 -19.59 -20.69 -7.83
N SER A 150 -20.64 -19.90 -7.69
CA SER A 150 -21.74 -19.78 -8.66
C SER A 150 -21.96 -18.31 -9.04
N PRO A 151 -21.86 -17.94 -10.34
CA PRO A 151 -21.30 -18.77 -11.41
C PRO A 151 -19.81 -19.11 -11.12
N PRO A 152 -19.20 -20.13 -11.76
CA PRO A 152 -17.79 -20.45 -11.53
C PRO A 152 -16.84 -19.37 -12.09
N GLU A 153 -17.30 -18.61 -13.07
CA GLU A 153 -16.59 -17.47 -13.66
C GLU A 153 -17.58 -16.49 -14.29
N ARG A 154 -17.11 -15.28 -14.58
CA ARG A 154 -17.85 -14.29 -15.37
C ARG A 154 -16.97 -13.70 -16.45
N SER A 155 -17.48 -13.67 -17.67
CA SER A 155 -16.77 -13.09 -18.83
C SER A 155 -17.51 -11.88 -19.37
N PHE A 156 -16.78 -10.82 -19.68
CA PHE A 156 -17.32 -9.54 -20.17
C PHE A 156 -16.27 -8.76 -20.97
N ASN A 157 -16.74 -7.78 -21.74
CA ASN A 157 -15.87 -6.74 -22.30
C ASN A 157 -15.90 -5.53 -21.36
N GLN A 158 -14.74 -4.96 -21.03
CA GLN A 158 -14.65 -3.76 -20.18
C GLN A 158 -15.04 -2.53 -21.00
N LEU A 159 -16.33 -2.31 -21.19
CA LEU A 159 -16.85 -1.19 -22.00
C LEU A 159 -17.19 0.05 -21.15
N ALA A 160 -17.18 -0.09 -19.82
CA ALA A 160 -17.56 0.94 -18.86
C ALA A 160 -16.38 1.36 -17.96
N GLU A 161 -16.54 2.50 -17.30
CA GLU A 161 -15.65 2.94 -16.23
C GLU A 161 -15.71 2.00 -15.01
N GLN A 162 -16.84 1.32 -14.78
CA GLN A 162 -17.00 0.36 -13.68
C GLN A 162 -17.76 -0.90 -14.14
N THR A 163 -17.25 -2.06 -13.78
CA THR A 163 -17.89 -3.36 -14.01
C THR A 163 -17.94 -4.15 -12.71
N VAL A 164 -19.10 -4.73 -12.40
CA VAL A 164 -19.31 -5.55 -11.20
C VAL A 164 -19.43 -7.03 -11.58
N ALA A 165 -18.71 -7.89 -10.87
CA ALA A 165 -18.71 -9.34 -11.05
C ALA A 165 -18.89 -10.06 -9.71
N ASP A 166 -20.14 -10.24 -9.27
CA ASP A 166 -20.45 -10.88 -7.99
C ASP A 166 -20.53 -12.40 -8.07
N PHE A 167 -20.20 -13.08 -6.97
CA PHE A 167 -20.22 -14.54 -6.88
C PHE A 167 -20.88 -15.00 -5.59
N THR A 168 -21.58 -16.13 -5.67
CA THR A 168 -22.07 -16.85 -4.48
C THR A 168 -21.15 -18.03 -4.18
N ALA A 169 -20.66 -18.11 -2.95
CA ALA A 169 -19.82 -19.19 -2.48
C ALA A 169 -20.67 -20.31 -1.83
N LEU A 170 -20.37 -21.55 -2.20
CA LEU A 170 -21.00 -22.77 -1.70
C LEU A 170 -19.92 -23.62 -1.02
N PRO A 171 -20.07 -24.02 0.25
CA PRO A 171 -19.09 -24.91 0.89
C PRO A 171 -18.90 -26.19 0.07
N SER A 172 -17.65 -26.54 -0.23
CA SER A 172 -17.34 -27.70 -1.08
C SER A 172 -17.42 -29.05 -0.34
N GLY A 173 -17.67 -29.03 0.98
CA GLY A 173 -17.54 -30.20 1.86
C GLY A 173 -16.09 -30.61 2.14
N ASN A 174 -15.12 -29.89 1.59
CA ASN A 174 -13.70 -30.10 1.83
C ASN A 174 -13.32 -29.64 3.23
N THR A 175 -12.54 -30.47 3.95
CA THR A 175 -12.01 -30.17 5.29
C THR A 175 -10.56 -29.68 5.25
N LEU A 176 -10.00 -29.40 4.06
CA LEU A 176 -8.67 -28.78 3.95
C LEU A 176 -8.65 -27.41 4.62
N ASN A 177 -7.51 -27.07 5.20
CA ASN A 177 -7.32 -25.82 5.90
C ASN A 177 -7.05 -24.68 4.89
N PRO A 178 -7.84 -23.59 4.87
CA PRO A 178 -7.62 -22.47 3.95
C PRO A 178 -6.22 -21.87 4.02
N ILE A 179 -5.53 -21.97 5.17
CA ILE A 179 -4.16 -21.47 5.33
C ILE A 179 -3.15 -22.18 4.43
N ASP A 180 -3.49 -23.35 3.89
CA ASP A 180 -2.64 -24.08 2.95
C ASP A 180 -2.70 -23.50 1.52
N ALA A 181 -3.68 -22.64 1.23
CA ALA A 181 -3.74 -21.93 -0.05
C ALA A 181 -2.82 -20.71 -0.04
N THR A 182 -1.88 -20.61 -0.99
CA THR A 182 -0.85 -19.56 -1.06
C THR A 182 -1.43 -18.14 -0.92
N ALA A 183 -2.50 -17.82 -1.66
CA ALA A 183 -3.09 -16.49 -1.62
C ALA A 183 -3.73 -16.15 -0.26
N PHE A 184 -4.41 -17.13 0.35
CA PHE A 184 -4.98 -16.97 1.68
C PHE A 184 -3.88 -16.81 2.73
N PHE A 185 -2.84 -17.65 2.67
CA PHE A 185 -1.66 -17.57 3.52
C PHE A 185 -1.02 -16.18 3.50
N VAL A 186 -0.71 -15.66 2.31
CA VAL A 186 -0.10 -14.35 2.14
C VAL A 186 -1.02 -13.25 2.69
N ARG A 187 -2.30 -13.24 2.32
CA ARG A 187 -3.26 -12.26 2.87
C ARG A 187 -3.28 -12.32 4.39
N GLN A 188 -3.27 -13.53 4.96
CA GLN A 188 -3.37 -13.68 6.40
C GLN A 188 -2.15 -13.14 7.14
N HIS A 189 -0.98 -13.15 6.51
CA HIS A 189 0.23 -12.48 7.03
C HIS A 189 0.11 -10.96 7.03
N TYR A 190 -0.48 -10.37 5.99
CA TYR A 190 -0.78 -8.92 5.97
C TYR A 190 -1.74 -8.55 7.11
N ILE A 191 -2.76 -9.36 7.37
CA ILE A 191 -3.73 -9.10 8.45
C ILE A 191 -3.11 -9.29 9.82
N ASP A 192 -2.41 -10.41 10.05
CA ASP A 192 -1.91 -10.78 11.36
C ASP A 192 -0.73 -9.90 11.80
N PHE A 193 0.12 -9.45 10.86
CA PHE A 193 1.34 -8.70 11.16
C PHE A 193 1.27 -7.22 10.78
N LEU A 194 0.58 -6.85 9.71
CA LEU A 194 0.53 -5.46 9.22
C LEU A 194 -0.83 -4.77 9.48
N ASN A 195 -1.82 -5.50 10.00
CA ASN A 195 -3.18 -4.99 10.28
C ASN A 195 -3.86 -4.32 9.07
N ARG A 196 -3.59 -4.79 7.85
CA ARG A 196 -4.21 -4.27 6.62
C ARG A 196 -4.39 -5.35 5.57
N GLU A 197 -5.23 -5.08 4.58
CA GLU A 197 -5.28 -5.89 3.36
C GLU A 197 -4.02 -5.66 2.50
N PRO A 198 -3.57 -6.67 1.74
CA PRO A 198 -2.49 -6.50 0.80
C PRO A 198 -2.89 -5.57 -0.35
N ASP A 199 -1.96 -4.74 -0.79
CA ASP A 199 -2.03 -4.14 -2.12
C ASP A 199 -1.72 -5.20 -3.19
N GLU A 200 -2.28 -5.03 -4.39
CA GLU A 200 -2.15 -6.02 -5.45
C GLU A 200 -0.69 -6.35 -5.83
N PRO A 201 0.24 -5.38 -6.00
CA PRO A 201 1.64 -5.69 -6.28
C PRO A 201 2.29 -6.54 -5.18
N GLY A 202 2.08 -6.17 -3.91
CA GLY A 202 2.59 -6.93 -2.77
C GLY A 202 2.04 -8.36 -2.71
N LEU A 203 0.72 -8.52 -2.88
CA LEU A 203 0.07 -9.83 -2.92
C LEU A 203 0.71 -10.73 -4.00
N ASN A 204 0.81 -10.22 -5.22
CA ASN A 204 1.36 -10.96 -6.36
C ASN A 204 2.82 -11.34 -6.15
N PHE A 205 3.63 -10.44 -5.60
CA PHE A 205 5.04 -10.70 -5.33
C PHE A 205 5.22 -11.90 -4.39
N TRP A 206 4.52 -11.91 -3.25
CA TRP A 206 4.65 -12.98 -2.27
C TRP A 206 4.07 -14.31 -2.76
N ILE A 207 2.93 -14.29 -3.46
CA ILE A 207 2.35 -15.50 -4.07
C ILE A 207 3.34 -16.10 -5.08
N THR A 208 3.88 -15.28 -5.97
CA THR A 208 4.85 -15.73 -7.00
C THR A 208 6.10 -16.34 -6.37
N ASN A 209 6.59 -15.78 -5.26
CA ASN A 209 7.76 -16.31 -4.56
C ASN A 209 7.57 -17.72 -4.02
N ILE A 210 6.35 -18.07 -3.61
CA ILE A 210 6.00 -19.43 -3.14
C ILE A 210 5.66 -20.32 -4.34
N ASP A 211 4.82 -19.86 -5.26
CA ASP A 211 4.28 -20.70 -6.34
C ASP A 211 5.30 -21.03 -7.44
N ARG A 212 6.39 -20.27 -7.56
CA ARG A 212 7.52 -20.64 -8.44
C ARG A 212 8.14 -22.01 -8.11
N CYS A 213 7.92 -22.53 -6.91
CA CYS A 213 8.35 -23.88 -6.53
C CYS A 213 7.55 -25.00 -7.23
N GLY A 214 6.40 -24.68 -7.85
CA GLY A 214 5.56 -25.70 -8.50
C GLY A 214 5.10 -26.77 -7.52
N ALA A 215 5.42 -28.04 -7.80
CA ALA A 215 5.08 -29.19 -6.95
C ALA A 215 6.21 -29.61 -6.00
N ASP A 216 7.34 -28.91 -5.96
CA ASP A 216 8.44 -29.21 -5.03
C ASP A 216 8.07 -28.77 -3.61
N GLN A 217 7.70 -29.74 -2.76
CA GLN A 217 7.28 -29.49 -1.40
C GLN A 217 8.40 -28.93 -0.51
N SER A 218 9.65 -29.37 -0.71
CA SER A 218 10.80 -28.87 0.07
C SER A 218 11.05 -27.40 -0.23
N CYS A 219 10.98 -27.03 -1.51
CA CYS A 219 11.04 -25.63 -1.94
C CYS A 219 9.88 -24.83 -1.33
N ARG A 220 8.64 -25.34 -1.40
CA ARG A 220 7.47 -24.65 -0.83
C ARG A 220 7.58 -24.41 0.66
N ASP A 221 7.98 -25.43 1.43
CA ASP A 221 8.14 -25.32 2.89
C ASP A 221 9.13 -24.19 3.24
N VAL A 222 10.26 -24.13 2.53
CA VAL A 222 11.26 -23.07 2.71
C VAL A 222 10.70 -21.70 2.31
N GLN A 223 10.00 -21.58 1.18
CA GLN A 223 9.45 -20.30 0.74
C GLN A 223 8.33 -19.79 1.66
N VAL A 224 7.50 -20.67 2.20
CA VAL A 224 6.45 -20.33 3.18
C VAL A 224 7.08 -19.76 4.44
N ILE A 225 8.09 -20.44 5.00
CA ILE A 225 8.83 -19.96 6.19
C ILE A 225 9.51 -18.62 5.91
N ASN A 226 10.18 -18.48 4.75
CA ASN A 226 10.90 -17.26 4.40
C ASN A 226 9.98 -16.07 4.11
N THR A 227 8.90 -16.30 3.36
CA THR A 227 7.86 -15.30 3.11
C THR A 227 7.31 -14.82 4.43
N SER A 228 7.02 -15.75 5.34
CA SER A 228 6.51 -15.44 6.66
C SER A 228 7.45 -14.57 7.49
N ALA A 229 8.71 -15.00 7.61
CA ALA A 229 9.74 -14.24 8.32
C ALA A 229 9.97 -12.85 7.72
N ALA A 230 9.84 -12.71 6.39
CA ALA A 230 10.04 -11.44 5.70
C ALA A 230 9.03 -10.35 6.13
N PHE A 231 7.84 -10.70 6.60
CA PHE A 231 6.90 -9.70 7.16
C PHE A 231 7.50 -9.04 8.41
N PHE A 232 8.06 -9.81 9.34
CA PHE A 232 8.73 -9.27 10.53
C PHE A 232 9.98 -8.45 10.20
N LEU A 233 10.69 -8.84 9.12
CA LEU A 233 11.90 -8.15 8.67
C LEU A 233 11.59 -6.94 7.78
N SER A 234 10.35 -6.78 7.32
CA SER A 234 9.95 -5.67 6.45
C SER A 234 10.13 -4.33 7.15
N ILE A 235 10.43 -3.29 6.35
CA ILE A 235 10.49 -1.91 6.86
C ILE A 235 9.18 -1.54 7.54
N GLU A 236 8.04 -1.95 6.97
CA GLU A 236 6.72 -1.67 7.52
C GLU A 236 6.60 -2.17 8.96
N PHE A 237 6.90 -3.44 9.21
CA PHE A 237 6.79 -4.03 10.56
C PHE A 237 7.88 -3.50 11.51
N GLN A 238 9.11 -3.30 11.02
CA GLN A 238 10.20 -2.75 11.84
C GLN A 238 9.91 -1.33 12.35
N GLN A 239 9.18 -0.54 11.55
CA GLN A 239 8.83 0.85 11.84
C GLN A 239 7.44 1.01 12.47
N THR A 240 6.66 -0.08 12.58
CA THR A 240 5.35 -0.12 13.24
C THR A 240 5.41 -1.04 14.46
N GLY A 241 5.22 -2.35 14.30
CA GLY A 241 5.22 -3.37 15.36
C GLY A 241 6.43 -3.29 16.29
N TYR A 242 7.64 -3.32 15.75
CA TYR A 242 8.83 -3.24 16.61
C TYR A 242 9.05 -1.85 17.21
N LEU A 243 8.56 -0.79 16.58
CA LEU A 243 8.60 0.54 17.20
C LEU A 243 7.67 0.60 18.42
N VAL A 244 6.47 0.02 18.35
CA VAL A 244 5.57 -0.10 19.51
C VAL A 244 6.26 -0.85 20.64
N TYR A 245 6.80 -2.05 20.36
CA TYR A 245 7.55 -2.82 21.36
C TYR A 245 8.64 -1.98 22.04
N ARG A 246 9.51 -1.33 21.24
CA ARG A 246 10.63 -0.53 21.78
C ARG A 246 10.18 0.72 22.51
N THR A 247 9.01 1.26 22.17
CA THR A 247 8.42 2.39 22.92
C THR A 247 8.04 1.96 24.33
N TYR A 248 7.39 0.80 24.46
CA TYR A 248 7.10 0.20 25.76
C TYR A 248 8.38 -0.16 26.53
N GLN A 249 9.37 -0.75 25.86
CA GLN A 249 10.66 -1.06 26.50
C GLN A 249 11.38 0.20 26.99
N ALA A 250 11.43 1.27 26.19
CA ALA A 250 12.05 2.52 26.59
C ALA A 250 11.30 3.23 27.73
N ALA A 251 9.97 3.11 27.76
CA ALA A 251 9.13 3.76 28.76
C ALA A 251 9.06 2.99 30.07
N TYR A 252 8.99 1.67 30.04
CA TYR A 252 8.66 0.86 31.21
C TYR A 252 9.65 -0.27 31.49
N GLY A 253 10.48 -0.65 30.51
CA GLY A 253 11.22 -1.90 30.56
C GLY A 253 10.28 -3.10 30.61
N ASP A 254 10.82 -4.24 31.04
CA ASP A 254 10.05 -5.45 31.25
C ASP A 254 8.97 -5.27 32.33
N MET A 255 7.80 -5.87 32.12
CA MET A 255 6.72 -5.84 33.10
C MET A 255 7.10 -6.61 34.38
N PRO A 256 6.56 -6.24 35.56
CA PRO A 256 6.80 -6.97 36.78
C PRO A 256 6.48 -8.47 36.63
N ASN A 257 7.48 -9.33 36.90
CA ASN A 257 7.39 -10.79 36.76
C ASN A 257 7.13 -11.32 35.34
N ALA A 258 7.39 -10.52 34.30
CA ALA A 258 7.22 -10.92 32.92
C ALA A 258 8.42 -10.47 32.06
N PRO A 259 8.98 -11.32 31.19
CA PRO A 259 10.16 -11.02 30.37
C PRO A 259 9.82 -10.22 29.10
N VAL A 260 8.76 -9.42 29.15
CA VAL A 260 8.20 -8.66 28.02
C VAL A 260 7.64 -7.32 28.51
N PRO A 261 7.65 -6.26 27.68
CA PRO A 261 7.27 -4.92 28.14
C PRO A 261 5.79 -4.56 27.94
N LEU A 262 5.03 -5.36 27.19
CA LEU A 262 3.64 -5.07 26.83
C LEU A 262 2.80 -6.34 26.59
N THR A 263 1.48 -6.17 26.64
CA THR A 263 0.48 -7.19 26.28
C THR A 263 -0.03 -7.02 24.85
N LEU A 264 -0.70 -8.04 24.31
CA LEU A 264 -1.35 -8.00 23.01
C LEU A 264 -2.42 -6.90 22.95
N SER A 265 -3.15 -6.72 24.05
CA SER A 265 -4.22 -5.72 24.17
C SER A 265 -3.72 -4.29 24.03
N GLU A 266 -2.47 -4.03 24.45
CA GLU A 266 -1.75 -2.78 24.27
C GLU A 266 -1.14 -2.68 22.85
N PHE A 267 -0.57 -3.78 22.35
CA PHE A 267 0.13 -3.79 21.06
C PHE A 267 -0.78 -3.51 19.85
N LEU A 268 -1.96 -4.13 19.80
CA LEU A 268 -2.85 -4.05 18.63
C LEU A 268 -3.37 -2.63 18.32
N PRO A 269 -3.92 -1.85 19.27
CA PRO A 269 -4.35 -0.48 18.97
C PRO A 269 -3.19 0.42 18.54
N ASP A 270 -2.03 0.29 19.18
CA ASP A 270 -0.87 1.14 18.92
C ASP A 270 -0.25 0.86 17.55
N THR A 271 -0.16 -0.42 17.16
CA THR A 271 0.30 -0.78 15.82
C THR A 271 -0.66 -0.34 14.73
N ARG A 272 -1.98 -0.39 14.97
CA ARG A 272 -2.97 0.19 14.04
C ARG A 272 -2.81 1.70 13.90
N GLN A 273 -2.47 2.41 14.97
CA GLN A 273 -2.24 3.85 14.90
C GLN A 273 -1.01 4.17 14.04
N ILE A 274 0.12 3.47 14.23
CA ILE A 274 1.32 3.73 13.43
C ILE A 274 1.14 3.25 11.97
N GLY A 275 0.43 2.15 11.75
CA GLY A 275 0.15 1.57 10.43
C GLY A 275 -1.01 2.20 9.66
N ALA A 276 -1.68 3.22 10.20
CA ALA A 276 -2.86 3.81 9.60
C ALA A 276 -2.59 4.38 8.19
N ASN A 277 -3.31 3.89 7.18
CA ASN A 277 -3.16 4.29 5.77
C ASN A 277 -1.72 4.14 5.24
N LEU A 278 -0.94 3.23 5.81
CA LEU A 278 0.45 3.00 5.43
C LEU A 278 0.54 1.83 4.44
N VAL A 279 1.12 2.11 3.28
CA VAL A 279 1.59 1.08 2.34
C VAL A 279 2.98 1.49 1.89
N VAL A 280 4.00 0.74 2.33
CA VAL A 280 5.40 1.07 2.00
C VAL A 280 5.63 1.01 0.48
N ASN A 281 6.45 1.92 -0.03
CA ASN A 281 6.74 2.13 -1.46
C ASN A 281 5.62 2.77 -2.30
N GLN A 282 4.49 3.16 -1.70
CA GLN A 282 3.50 4.02 -2.37
C GLN A 282 3.89 5.49 -2.28
N ALA A 283 3.48 6.32 -3.23
CA ALA A 283 3.82 7.75 -3.19
C ALA A 283 3.41 8.41 -1.85
N GLY A 284 4.37 9.05 -1.17
CA GLY A 284 4.14 9.75 0.10
C GLY A 284 4.13 8.88 1.36
N TRP A 285 4.46 7.58 1.26
CA TRP A 285 4.43 6.66 2.40
C TRP A 285 5.36 7.05 3.55
N GLU A 286 6.54 7.63 3.27
CA GLU A 286 7.50 8.06 4.29
C GLU A 286 6.92 9.19 5.15
N GLN A 287 6.26 10.16 4.51
CA GLN A 287 5.62 11.27 5.20
C GLN A 287 4.42 10.80 6.02
N GLN A 288 3.63 9.86 5.49
CA GLN A 288 2.53 9.25 6.23
C GLN A 288 3.03 8.51 7.47
N LEU A 289 4.08 7.68 7.32
CA LEU A 289 4.70 6.97 8.43
C LEU A 289 5.24 7.94 9.49
N GLU A 290 5.94 9.00 9.08
CA GLU A 290 6.47 10.00 9.99
C GLU A 290 5.35 10.70 10.78
N SER A 291 4.27 11.12 10.10
CA SER A 291 3.08 11.71 10.73
C SER A 291 2.42 10.75 11.73
N ASN A 292 2.29 9.48 11.37
CA ASN A 292 1.70 8.46 12.24
C ASN A 292 2.54 8.24 13.50
N LYS A 293 3.87 8.14 13.36
CA LYS A 293 4.79 7.99 14.50
C LYS A 293 4.73 9.18 15.46
N GLN A 294 4.69 10.41 14.93
CA GLN A 294 4.56 11.61 15.76
C GLN A 294 3.24 11.60 16.55
N SER A 295 2.13 11.27 15.87
CA SER A 295 0.81 11.18 16.48
C SER A 295 0.74 10.11 17.57
N TYR A 296 1.31 8.93 17.30
CA TYR A 296 1.44 7.85 18.27
C TYR A 296 2.26 8.26 19.49
N MET A 297 3.43 8.84 19.30
CA MET A 297 4.30 9.26 20.41
C MET A 297 3.66 10.35 21.27
N ALA A 298 2.96 11.30 20.64
CA ALA A 298 2.21 12.34 21.35
C ALA A 298 1.08 11.74 22.21
N ALA A 299 0.32 10.77 21.68
CA ALA A 299 -0.72 10.08 22.43
C ALA A 299 -0.13 9.23 23.58
N PHE A 300 0.95 8.49 23.32
CA PHE A 300 1.57 7.61 24.29
C PHE A 300 2.08 8.37 25.52
N VAL A 301 2.76 9.50 25.34
CA VAL A 301 3.31 10.30 26.46
C VAL A 301 2.25 11.04 27.27
N GLN A 302 1.01 11.09 26.78
CA GLN A 302 -0.15 11.60 27.52
C GLN A 302 -0.91 10.51 28.29
N SER A 303 -0.57 9.23 28.09
CA SER A 303 -1.21 8.14 28.82
C SER A 303 -0.99 8.27 30.34
N GLY A 304 -1.99 7.91 31.13
CA GLY A 304 -1.90 7.99 32.59
C GLY A 304 -0.74 7.17 33.17
N ARG A 305 -0.46 5.99 32.58
CA ARG A 305 0.68 5.14 32.94
C ARG A 305 2.02 5.86 32.68
N PHE A 306 2.15 6.54 31.54
CA PHE A 306 3.37 7.28 31.21
C PHE A 306 3.57 8.50 32.10
N ILE A 307 2.52 9.30 32.33
CA ILE A 307 2.59 10.49 33.20
C ILE A 307 2.95 10.09 34.64
N THR A 308 2.40 8.96 35.13
CA THR A 308 2.74 8.42 36.46
C THR A 308 4.20 8.00 36.53
N ALA A 309 4.72 7.33 35.50
CA ALA A 309 6.12 6.93 35.45
C ALA A 309 7.07 8.13 35.26
N TYR A 310 6.65 9.17 34.54
CA TYR A 310 7.46 10.33 34.20
C TYR A 310 6.71 11.63 34.54
N PRO A 311 6.64 12.05 35.81
CA PRO A 311 5.97 13.29 36.19
C PRO A 311 6.46 14.49 35.37
N VAL A 312 5.55 15.35 34.92
CA VAL A 312 5.86 16.57 34.14
C VAL A 312 6.76 17.57 34.89
N THR A 313 6.91 17.39 36.20
CA THR A 313 7.79 18.17 37.07
C THR A 313 9.26 17.77 36.97
N MET A 314 9.59 16.63 36.35
CA MET A 314 10.99 16.25 36.10
C MET A 314 11.66 17.30 35.22
N SER A 315 12.93 17.59 35.48
CA SER A 315 13.75 18.34 34.53
C SER A 315 13.96 17.52 33.24
N PRO A 316 14.28 18.18 32.10
CA PRO A 316 14.61 17.46 30.87
C PRO A 316 15.74 16.44 31.03
N ALA A 317 16.77 16.75 31.82
CA ALA A 317 17.89 15.84 32.08
C ALA A 317 17.44 14.59 32.84
N GLU A 318 16.69 14.74 33.92
CA GLU A 318 16.16 13.61 34.70
C GLU A 318 15.21 12.74 33.88
N PHE A 319 14.35 13.35 33.07
CA PHE A 319 13.45 12.65 32.16
C PHE A 319 14.22 11.78 31.16
N VAL A 320 15.22 12.37 30.49
CA VAL A 320 16.04 11.67 29.48
C VAL A 320 16.88 10.56 30.11
N ASP A 321 17.51 10.83 31.26
CA ASP A 321 18.33 9.84 31.97
C ASP A 321 17.48 8.65 32.41
N LYS A 322 16.27 8.91 32.90
CA LYS A 322 15.33 7.86 33.28
C LYS A 322 14.92 6.99 32.09
N LEU A 323 14.61 7.59 30.93
CA LEU A 323 14.29 6.84 29.71
C LEU A 323 15.44 5.91 29.29
N PHE A 324 16.68 6.41 29.26
CA PHE A 324 17.84 5.58 28.90
C PHE A 324 18.11 4.47 29.92
N MET A 325 17.99 4.78 31.21
CA MET A 325 18.13 3.80 32.29
C MET A 325 17.07 2.70 32.17
N THR A 326 15.80 3.06 31.96
CA THR A 326 14.69 2.11 31.80
C THR A 326 14.85 1.27 30.53
N ALA A 327 15.32 1.87 29.43
CA ALA A 327 15.62 1.17 28.19
C ALA A 327 16.84 0.22 28.29
N GLY A 328 17.61 0.25 29.38
CA GLY A 328 18.85 -0.53 29.49
C GLY A 328 19.96 -0.08 28.53
N VAL A 329 19.91 1.16 28.04
CA VAL A 329 20.88 1.71 27.08
C VAL A 329 21.74 2.78 27.75
N VAL A 330 23.06 2.62 27.66
CA VAL A 330 24.00 3.69 28.02
C VAL A 330 24.22 4.61 26.81
N PRO A 331 23.79 5.89 26.86
CA PRO A 331 23.99 6.84 25.77
C PRO A 331 25.40 7.41 25.75
N SER A 332 25.85 7.85 24.58
CA SER A 332 27.02 8.75 24.50
C SER A 332 26.66 10.15 25.02
N SER A 333 27.64 10.96 25.43
CA SER A 333 27.38 12.33 25.88
C SER A 333 26.70 13.19 24.81
N SER A 334 27.06 13.00 23.53
CA SER A 334 26.46 13.70 22.39
C SER A 334 24.99 13.31 22.21
N GLU A 335 24.72 12.00 22.23
CA GLU A 335 23.37 11.46 22.09
C GLU A 335 22.45 11.93 23.21
N ARG A 336 22.90 11.82 24.46
CA ARG A 336 22.16 12.33 25.62
C ARG A 336 21.82 13.81 25.45
N THR A 337 22.79 14.61 25.00
CA THR A 337 22.60 16.05 24.77
C THR A 337 21.57 16.32 23.67
N GLN A 338 21.58 15.55 22.57
CA GLN A 338 20.61 15.69 21.49
C GLN A 338 19.18 15.42 21.97
N VAL A 339 18.96 14.40 22.81
CA VAL A 339 17.63 14.09 23.36
C VAL A 339 17.17 15.19 24.34
N ILE A 340 18.06 15.71 25.19
CA ILE A 340 17.73 16.83 26.10
C ILE A 340 17.37 18.10 25.30
N THR A 341 18.03 18.34 24.16
CA THR A 341 17.79 19.51 23.32
C THR A 341 16.38 19.54 22.72
N GLU A 342 15.66 18.42 22.70
CA GLU A 342 14.24 18.38 22.30
C GLU A 342 13.34 19.30 23.13
N PHE A 343 13.77 19.62 24.36
CA PHE A 343 13.08 20.52 25.30
C PHE A 343 13.56 21.98 25.22
N GLY A 344 14.56 22.29 24.39
CA GLY A 344 15.12 23.65 24.28
C GLY A 344 15.62 24.19 25.62
N ALA A 345 15.16 25.39 26.00
CA ALA A 345 15.49 26.05 27.27
C ALA A 345 14.49 25.74 28.41
N ALA A 346 13.60 24.76 28.25
CA ALA A 346 12.62 24.42 29.28
C ALA A 346 13.30 23.90 30.55
N THR A 347 12.76 24.28 31.71
CA THR A 347 13.24 23.80 33.02
C THR A 347 12.51 22.55 33.50
N SER A 348 11.41 22.17 32.84
CA SER A 348 10.63 20.97 33.12
C SER A 348 10.31 20.19 31.84
N SER A 349 9.91 18.93 32.01
CA SER A 349 9.50 18.02 30.94
C SER A 349 8.01 18.11 30.62
N ALA A 350 7.38 19.28 30.81
CA ALA A 350 5.94 19.46 30.61
C ALA A 350 5.50 19.54 29.14
N ASP A 351 6.41 19.92 28.22
CA ASP A 351 6.12 19.96 26.79
C ASP A 351 5.88 18.54 26.25
N THR A 352 4.63 18.26 25.85
CA THR A 352 4.21 16.96 25.33
C THR A 352 4.95 16.60 24.05
N ALA A 353 5.13 17.55 23.13
CA ALA A 353 5.78 17.28 21.85
C ALA A 353 7.26 16.95 22.07
N ALA A 354 7.93 17.67 22.98
CA ALA A 354 9.30 17.36 23.37
C ALA A 354 9.44 15.99 24.02
N ARG A 355 8.54 15.62 24.95
CA ARG A 355 8.50 14.26 25.55
C ARG A 355 8.36 13.18 24.49
N GLY A 356 7.44 13.36 23.54
CA GLY A 356 7.20 12.41 22.45
C GLY A 356 8.43 12.23 21.56
N ARG A 357 9.09 13.32 21.15
CA ARG A 357 10.34 13.27 20.37
C ARG A 357 11.48 12.63 21.16
N ALA A 358 11.62 12.96 22.44
CA ALA A 358 12.65 12.40 23.30
C ALA A 358 12.47 10.88 23.50
N LEU A 359 11.25 10.43 23.84
CA LEU A 359 10.93 9.00 23.94
C LEU A 359 11.21 8.27 22.62
N ARG A 360 10.76 8.84 21.49
CA ARG A 360 11.00 8.26 20.16
C ARG A 360 12.48 8.08 19.86
N ARG A 361 13.33 9.07 20.17
CA ARG A 361 14.78 8.95 19.98
C ARG A 361 15.39 7.79 20.75
N VAL A 362 14.92 7.54 21.98
CA VAL A 362 15.35 6.37 22.77
C VAL A 362 14.80 5.08 22.17
N ALA A 363 13.53 5.04 21.78
CA ALA A 363 12.89 3.86 21.18
C ALA A 363 13.45 3.48 19.79
N GLU A 364 13.96 4.44 19.02
CA GLU A 364 14.63 4.25 17.72
C GLU A 364 16.16 4.15 17.86
N ASN A 365 16.70 4.15 19.08
CA ASN A 365 18.12 3.96 19.32
C ASN A 365 18.59 2.60 18.75
N SER A 366 19.70 2.61 18.01
CA SER A 366 20.20 1.41 17.33
C SER A 366 20.67 0.31 18.28
N ARG A 367 21.22 0.66 19.46
CA ARG A 367 21.60 -0.33 20.47
C ARG A 367 20.37 -0.99 21.08
N LEU A 368 19.34 -0.21 21.43
CA LEU A 368 18.06 -0.77 21.90
C LEU A 368 17.46 -1.69 20.84
N ALA A 369 17.41 -1.25 19.58
CA ALA A 369 16.87 -2.04 18.49
C ALA A 369 17.60 -3.38 18.29
N GLN A 370 18.93 -3.41 18.46
CA GLN A 370 19.71 -4.64 18.40
C GLN A 370 19.51 -5.54 19.62
N GLN A 371 19.54 -4.97 20.82
CA GLN A 371 19.39 -5.71 22.09
C GLN A 371 18.03 -6.40 22.19
N GLU A 372 16.99 -5.73 21.72
CA GLU A 372 15.60 -6.17 21.87
C GLU A 372 15.06 -6.98 20.70
N PHE A 373 15.83 -7.12 19.61
CA PHE A 373 15.32 -7.74 18.38
C PHE A 373 14.80 -9.16 18.62
N ASP A 374 15.58 -10.02 19.28
CA ASP A 374 15.19 -11.41 19.51
C ASP A 374 13.98 -11.52 20.44
N SER A 375 13.95 -10.74 21.53
CA SER A 375 12.84 -10.70 22.48
C SER A 375 11.54 -10.27 21.78
N ALA A 376 11.61 -9.18 21.01
CA ALA A 376 10.50 -8.70 20.21
C ALA A 376 10.07 -9.75 19.18
N PHE A 377 11.01 -10.32 18.42
CA PHE A 377 10.71 -11.33 17.39
C PHE A 377 9.95 -12.52 17.97
N VAL A 378 10.36 -13.01 19.15
CA VAL A 378 9.66 -14.10 19.86
C VAL A 378 8.25 -13.68 20.26
N LEU A 379 8.10 -12.50 20.89
CA LEU A 379 6.80 -12.01 21.32
C LEU A 379 5.83 -11.85 20.14
N MET A 380 6.33 -11.39 19.00
CA MET A 380 5.51 -11.20 17.79
C MET A 380 5.03 -12.52 17.19
N GLN A 381 5.65 -13.66 17.51
CA GLN A 381 5.09 -14.95 17.12
C GLN A 381 3.77 -15.24 17.88
N TYR A 382 3.74 -14.98 19.18
CA TYR A 382 2.53 -15.15 20.00
C TYR A 382 1.44 -14.16 19.57
N PHE A 383 1.80 -12.89 19.40
CA PHE A 383 0.85 -11.84 19.05
C PHE A 383 0.27 -12.01 17.64
N GLY A 384 1.10 -12.37 16.67
CA GLY A 384 0.66 -12.47 15.29
C GLY A 384 0.04 -13.83 14.94
N TYR A 385 0.71 -14.96 15.22
CA TYR A 385 0.13 -16.28 14.91
C TYR A 385 -0.93 -16.71 15.91
N LEU A 386 -0.65 -16.60 17.21
CA LEU A 386 -1.52 -17.21 18.22
C LEU A 386 -2.61 -16.23 18.71
N ARG A 387 -2.45 -14.93 18.41
CA ARG A 387 -3.38 -13.86 18.79
C ARG A 387 -3.66 -13.86 20.30
N ARG A 388 -2.63 -14.11 21.11
CA ARG A 388 -2.68 -14.11 22.58
C ARG A 388 -1.37 -13.69 23.23
N ASP A 389 -1.41 -13.42 24.54
CA ASP A 389 -0.21 -13.22 25.35
C ASP A 389 0.53 -14.54 25.61
N PRO A 390 1.87 -14.56 25.74
CA PRO A 390 2.62 -15.80 25.92
C PRO A 390 2.29 -16.60 27.19
N ASN A 391 1.70 -15.94 28.20
CA ASN A 391 1.28 -16.53 29.47
C ASN A 391 -0.24 -16.70 29.59
N SER A 392 -0.94 -16.83 28.47
CA SER A 392 -2.39 -16.96 28.40
C SER A 392 -2.83 -18.12 27.51
N GLY A 393 -4.11 -18.49 27.58
CA GLY A 393 -4.65 -19.60 26.80
C GLY A 393 -4.17 -20.95 27.34
N PRO A 394 -3.46 -21.79 26.55
CA PRO A 394 -2.91 -23.06 27.04
C PRO A 394 -1.72 -22.87 27.98
N ASP A 395 -1.07 -21.71 27.97
CA ASP A 395 0.07 -21.38 28.84
C ASP A 395 -0.40 -20.58 30.06
N THR A 396 0.22 -20.81 31.22
CA THR A 396 -0.05 -20.05 32.46
C THR A 396 1.13 -19.19 32.92
N ASP A 397 2.25 -19.28 32.22
CA ASP A 397 3.50 -18.56 32.51
C ASP A 397 4.29 -18.27 31.23
N PHE A 398 5.51 -17.73 31.37
CA PHE A 398 6.38 -17.40 30.24
C PHE A 398 7.38 -18.51 29.87
N SER A 399 7.18 -19.75 30.33
CA SER A 399 8.11 -20.86 30.05
C SER A 399 8.26 -21.13 28.55
N GLY A 400 7.15 -21.13 27.80
CA GLY A 400 7.16 -21.25 26.34
C GLY A 400 7.88 -20.10 25.64
N TYR A 401 7.66 -18.85 26.08
CA TYR A 401 8.39 -17.68 25.56
C TYR A 401 9.89 -17.81 25.81
N ASN A 402 10.28 -18.12 27.05
CA ASN A 402 11.68 -18.25 27.45
C ASN A 402 12.39 -19.41 26.73
N PHE A 403 11.68 -20.52 26.48
CA PHE A 403 12.19 -21.61 25.65
C PHE A 403 12.56 -21.12 24.26
N TRP A 404 11.64 -20.43 23.58
CA TRP A 404 11.88 -19.95 22.22
C TRP A 404 12.95 -18.87 22.15
N LEU A 405 12.96 -17.94 23.10
CA LEU A 405 14.00 -16.90 23.19
C LEU A 405 15.39 -17.53 23.40
N THR A 406 15.50 -18.53 24.27
CA THR A 406 16.75 -19.26 24.51
C THR A 406 17.19 -20.00 23.25
N LYS A 407 16.27 -20.69 22.59
CA LYS A 407 16.55 -21.44 21.36
C LYS A 407 17.01 -20.50 20.23
N LEU A 408 16.32 -19.37 20.03
CA LEU A 408 16.67 -18.39 19.00
C LEU A 408 18.08 -17.81 19.22
N ARG A 409 18.39 -17.42 20.47
CA ARG A 409 19.72 -16.91 20.84
C ARG A 409 20.82 -17.95 20.69
N ALA A 410 20.55 -19.22 20.99
CA ALA A 410 21.51 -20.32 20.76
C ALA A 410 21.90 -20.48 19.29
N PHE A 411 21.04 -20.03 18.36
CA PHE A 411 21.30 -19.98 16.93
C PHE A 411 21.63 -18.57 16.42
N ASN A 412 22.06 -17.65 17.30
CA ASN A 412 22.43 -16.27 16.97
C ASN A 412 21.34 -15.49 16.20
N GLY A 413 20.06 -15.65 16.60
CA GLY A 413 18.94 -14.99 15.93
C GLY A 413 18.50 -15.66 14.62
N ASN A 414 19.12 -16.78 14.22
CA ASN A 414 18.73 -17.49 13.00
C ASN A 414 17.43 -18.29 13.24
N PHE A 415 16.29 -17.70 12.84
CA PHE A 415 14.96 -18.29 13.00
C PHE A 415 14.76 -19.60 12.23
N GLN A 416 15.51 -19.84 11.13
CA GLN A 416 15.42 -21.07 10.36
C GLN A 416 16.08 -22.23 11.13
N ASN A 417 17.30 -22.02 11.63
CA ASN A 417 18.02 -23.01 12.43
C ASN A 417 17.33 -23.25 13.79
N ALA A 418 16.71 -22.21 14.35
CA ALA A 418 15.86 -22.35 15.53
C ALA A 418 14.51 -23.03 15.23
N GLU A 419 14.17 -23.25 13.95
CA GLU A 419 12.87 -23.74 13.47
C GLU A 419 11.67 -22.96 14.02
N MET A 420 11.89 -21.70 14.37
CA MET A 420 10.93 -20.96 15.18
C MET A 420 9.67 -20.62 14.41
N VAL A 421 9.81 -19.88 13.30
CA VAL A 421 8.68 -19.52 12.43
C VAL A 421 7.93 -20.76 11.95
N LYS A 422 8.67 -21.81 11.57
CA LYS A 422 8.11 -23.11 11.17
C LYS A 422 7.22 -23.69 12.28
N ALA A 423 7.69 -23.72 13.52
CA ALA A 423 6.95 -24.31 14.63
C ALA A 423 5.62 -23.60 14.91
N PHE A 424 5.58 -22.27 14.83
CA PHE A 424 4.33 -21.51 14.98
C PHE A 424 3.39 -21.71 13.79
N LEU A 425 3.91 -21.73 12.56
CA LEU A 425 3.14 -21.96 11.34
C LEU A 425 2.45 -23.34 11.30
N VAL A 426 3.14 -24.39 11.75
CA VAL A 426 2.57 -25.75 11.76
C VAL A 426 1.86 -26.09 13.07
N SER A 427 1.86 -25.17 14.03
CA SER A 427 1.20 -25.40 15.32
C SER A 427 -0.29 -25.64 15.13
N GLY A 428 -0.84 -26.57 15.92
CA GLY A 428 -2.28 -26.81 15.93
C GLY A 428 -3.04 -25.53 16.28
N GLU A 429 -2.54 -24.74 17.24
CA GLU A 429 -3.19 -23.49 17.65
C GLU A 429 -3.32 -22.48 16.51
N TYR A 430 -2.29 -22.25 15.70
CA TYR A 430 -2.39 -21.38 14.53
C TYR A 430 -3.34 -21.94 13.48
N ARG A 431 -3.20 -23.23 13.13
CA ARG A 431 -4.00 -23.86 12.05
C ARG A 431 -5.49 -23.91 12.39
N HIS A 432 -5.84 -24.19 13.65
CA HIS A 432 -7.23 -24.23 14.12
C HIS A 432 -7.97 -22.89 14.01
N ARG A 433 -7.26 -21.76 13.80
CA ARG A 433 -7.90 -20.46 13.52
C ARG A 433 -8.66 -20.45 12.19
N PHE A 434 -8.33 -21.33 11.26
CA PHE A 434 -8.81 -21.27 9.88
C PHE A 434 -9.57 -22.53 9.43
N GLY A 435 -9.38 -23.64 10.12
CA GLY A 435 -9.97 -24.94 9.80
C GLY A 435 -9.36 -26.04 10.67
N PRO A 436 -9.82 -27.29 10.54
CA PRO A 436 -9.23 -28.42 11.25
C PRO A 436 -7.76 -28.68 10.86
#